data_AF-A0A173XQ41-F1
#
_entry.id   AF-A0A173XQ41-F1
#
_cell.length_a   1.000
_cell.length_b   1.000
_cell.length_c   1.000
_cell.angle_alpha   90.00
_cell.angle_beta   90.00
_cell.angle_gamma   90.00
#
_symmetry.space_group_name_H-M   'P 1'
#
loop_
_entity.id
_entity.type
_entity.pdbx_description
1 polymer ?
#
loop_
_entity_poly.entity_id
_entity_poly.type
_entity_poly.pdbx_seq_one_letter_code
_entity_poly.pdbx_strand_id
1 'polypeptide(L)'
;MVNNNVNLRENEKIVKDLTVLKLKKNFGFIKNDEYEEELIDLTTDYELTDFSETLSKIAFKAVLKEVENMELEGEDVKVLLNEKLELHCDGVVTEVNADVILMSKDSIEVIDIKSFDYDFINSSQDIDIKLLGLATIDKFLTSITNDKIRLTIIQPNLMTASIYETNIMSLLHQCEYNLI
;
A
#
# COMPACT_ATOMS: atom_id res chain seq x y z
N MET A 1 22.32 -3.02 23.04
CA MET A 1 21.34 -2.05 22.50
C MET A 1 21.00 -2.43 21.06
N VAL A 2 20.49 -3.64 20.90
CA VAL A 2 19.94 -4.18 19.64
C VAL A 2 18.58 -4.71 20.10
N ASN A 3 17.46 -4.16 19.59
CA ASN A 3 16.19 -4.91 19.42
C ASN A 3 14.93 -4.07 19.16
N ASN A 4 14.86 -2.78 19.49
CA ASN A 4 13.57 -2.07 19.32
C ASN A 4 13.21 -1.81 17.85
N ASN A 5 14.17 -1.33 17.05
CA ASN A 5 13.91 -1.02 15.63
C ASN A 5 13.71 -2.26 14.75
N VAL A 6 14.30 -3.40 15.12
CA VAL A 6 14.11 -4.68 14.41
C VAL A 6 12.71 -5.21 14.69
N ASN A 7 12.28 -5.18 15.95
CA ASN A 7 10.95 -5.62 16.37
C ASN A 7 9.84 -4.76 15.74
N LEU A 8 10.02 -3.44 15.62
CA LEU A 8 9.05 -2.57 14.95
C LEU A 8 8.91 -2.87 13.45
N ARG A 9 10.01 -3.17 12.75
CA ARG A 9 9.96 -3.54 11.32
C ARG A 9 9.30 -4.91 11.09
N GLU A 10 9.59 -5.87 11.97
CA GLU A 10 8.93 -7.18 11.95
C GLU A 10 7.43 -7.02 12.21
N ASN A 11 7.04 -6.22 13.20
CA ASN A 11 5.63 -5.95 13.49
C ASN A 11 4.91 -5.21 12.36
N GLU A 12 5.57 -4.25 11.71
CA GLU A 12 5.04 -3.57 10.53
C GLU A 12 4.75 -4.58 9.41
N LYS A 13 5.72 -5.46 9.14
CA LYS A 13 5.59 -6.47 8.11
C LYS A 13 4.45 -7.45 8.41
N ILE A 14 4.29 -7.90 9.66
CA ILE A 14 3.18 -8.77 10.07
C ILE A 14 1.83 -8.10 9.79
N VAL A 15 1.68 -6.82 10.16
CA VAL A 15 0.41 -6.10 9.96
C VAL A 15 0.09 -6.00 8.47
N LYS A 16 1.08 -5.63 7.64
CA LYS A 16 0.95 -5.58 6.17
C LYS A 16 0.57 -6.94 5.58
N ASP A 17 1.34 -7.99 5.91
CA ASP A 17 1.13 -9.35 5.38
C ASP A 17 -0.25 -9.89 5.78
N LEU A 18 -0.69 -9.69 7.03
CA LEU A 18 -2.03 -10.07 7.49
C LEU A 18 -3.14 -9.28 6.80
N THR A 19 -2.93 -7.98 6.57
CA THR A 19 -3.91 -7.15 5.82
C THR A 19 -4.03 -7.63 4.39
N VAL A 20 -2.90 -7.86 3.70
CA VAL A 20 -2.88 -8.39 2.33
C VAL A 20 -3.54 -9.75 2.27
N LEU A 21 -3.26 -10.66 3.22
CA LEU A 21 -3.89 -11.98 3.26
C LEU A 21 -5.42 -11.90 3.41
N LYS A 22 -5.92 -10.99 4.25
CA LYS A 22 -7.37 -10.71 4.40
C LYS A 22 -7.97 -10.15 3.10
N LEU A 23 -7.27 -9.25 2.41
CA LEU A 23 -7.70 -8.72 1.11
C LEU A 23 -7.72 -9.81 0.04
N LYS A 24 -6.68 -10.66 -0.04
CA LYS A 24 -6.61 -11.80 -0.95
C LYS A 24 -7.84 -12.70 -0.80
N LYS A 25 -8.19 -13.06 0.44
CA LYS A 25 -9.38 -13.84 0.74
C LYS A 25 -10.67 -13.12 0.35
N ASN A 26 -10.78 -11.84 0.71
CA ASN A 26 -11.99 -11.05 0.46
C ASN A 26 -12.31 -10.92 -1.04
N PHE A 27 -11.29 -10.66 -1.86
CA PHE A 27 -11.44 -10.52 -3.31
C PHE A 27 -11.32 -11.86 -4.07
N GLY A 28 -11.19 -12.99 -3.37
CA GLY A 28 -11.17 -14.32 -3.98
C GLY A 28 -9.90 -14.67 -4.75
N PHE A 29 -8.77 -14.02 -4.46
CA PHE A 29 -7.45 -14.38 -5.01
C PHE A 29 -6.96 -15.74 -4.53
N ILE A 30 -7.40 -16.16 -3.35
CA ILE A 30 -7.05 -17.44 -2.71
C ILE A 30 -8.30 -18.10 -2.15
N LYS A 31 -8.26 -19.42 -2.00
CA LYS A 31 -9.34 -20.21 -1.37
C LYS A 31 -9.24 -20.20 0.15
N ASN A 32 -10.28 -20.71 0.83
CA ASN A 32 -10.27 -20.83 2.28
C ASN A 32 -9.13 -21.70 2.81
N ASP A 33 -8.90 -22.86 2.19
CA ASP A 33 -7.85 -23.78 2.63
C ASP A 33 -6.46 -23.13 2.46
N GLU A 34 -6.21 -22.46 1.33
CA GLU A 34 -4.99 -21.68 1.07
C GLU A 34 -4.82 -20.52 2.06
N TYR A 35 -5.91 -19.85 2.44
CA TYR A 35 -5.87 -18.80 3.47
C TYR A 35 -5.50 -19.36 4.85
N GLU A 36 -6.03 -20.53 5.23
CA GLU A 36 -5.69 -21.17 6.50
C GLU A 36 -4.23 -21.60 6.53
N GLU A 37 -3.71 -22.14 5.43
CA GLU A 37 -2.28 -22.46 5.27
C GLU A 37 -1.39 -21.21 5.38
N GLU A 38 -1.66 -20.15 4.58
CA GLU A 38 -0.89 -18.89 4.64
C GLU A 38 -0.98 -18.24 6.03
N LEU A 39 -2.12 -18.33 6.73
CA LEU A 39 -2.27 -17.80 8.08
C LEU A 39 -1.42 -18.59 9.09
N ILE A 40 -1.37 -19.91 8.98
CA ILE A 40 -0.52 -20.75 9.84
C ILE A 40 0.95 -20.41 9.61
N ASP A 41 1.37 -20.26 8.37
CA ASP A 41 2.74 -19.87 8.01
C ASP A 41 3.10 -18.51 8.62
N LEU A 42 2.21 -17.51 8.49
CA LEU A 42 2.42 -16.20 9.13
C LEU A 42 2.52 -16.28 10.66
N THR A 43 1.70 -17.12 11.31
CA THR A 43 1.79 -17.32 12.77
C THR A 43 3.01 -18.13 13.21
N THR A 44 3.66 -18.83 12.28
CA THR A 44 4.88 -19.61 12.55
C THR A 44 6.11 -18.73 12.34
N ASP A 45 6.10 -17.93 11.28
CA ASP A 45 7.15 -16.96 10.95
C ASP A 45 7.17 -15.79 11.95
N TYR A 46 6.04 -15.51 12.59
CA TYR A 46 5.90 -14.39 13.52
C TYR A 46 5.01 -14.71 14.74
N GLU A 47 5.32 -14.12 15.89
CA GLU A 47 4.41 -14.14 17.04
C GLU A 47 3.21 -13.22 16.78
N LEU A 48 2.13 -13.79 16.24
CA LEU A 48 0.88 -13.06 16.01
C LEU A 48 0.27 -12.63 17.35
N THR A 49 0.11 -11.32 17.51
CA THR A 49 -0.50 -10.72 18.70
C THR A 49 -1.91 -10.20 18.39
N ASP A 50 -2.76 -10.13 19.41
CA ASP A 50 -4.07 -9.45 19.33
C ASP A 50 -3.93 -8.01 18.81
N PHE A 51 -2.80 -7.36 19.09
CA PHE A 51 -2.46 -6.04 18.60
C PHE A 51 -2.27 -6.03 17.07
N SER A 52 -1.40 -6.89 16.54
CA SER A 52 -1.18 -7.02 15.08
C SER A 52 -2.45 -7.42 14.32
N GLU A 53 -3.28 -8.28 14.92
CA GLU A 53 -4.56 -8.69 14.35
C GLU A 53 -5.57 -7.54 14.32
N THR A 54 -5.58 -6.70 15.36
CA THR A 54 -6.43 -5.50 15.43
C THR A 54 -5.99 -4.46 14.40
N LEU A 55 -4.69 -4.14 14.32
CA LEU A 55 -4.18 -3.18 13.35
C LEU A 55 -4.43 -3.63 11.91
N SER A 56 -4.19 -4.91 11.61
CA SER A 56 -4.43 -5.42 10.26
C SER A 56 -5.91 -5.44 9.88
N LYS A 57 -6.82 -5.64 10.84
CA LYS A 57 -8.28 -5.47 10.64
C LYS A 57 -8.66 -4.02 10.36
N ILE A 58 -8.03 -3.05 11.02
CA ILE A 58 -8.27 -1.62 10.77
C ILE A 58 -7.80 -1.26 9.36
N ALA A 59 -6.57 -1.64 8.99
CA ALA A 59 -6.04 -1.39 7.67
C ALA A 59 -6.86 -2.08 6.56
N PHE A 60 -7.28 -3.33 6.76
CA PHE A 60 -8.18 -4.06 5.85
C PHE A 60 -9.46 -3.27 5.57
N LYS A 61 -10.14 -2.79 6.63
CA LYS A 61 -11.37 -2.00 6.48
C LYS A 61 -11.14 -0.65 5.79
N ALA A 62 -9.99 -0.02 6.04
CA ALA A 62 -9.63 1.23 5.40
C ALA A 62 -9.41 1.04 3.88
N VAL A 63 -8.73 -0.04 3.47
CA VAL A 63 -8.59 -0.38 2.04
C VAL A 63 -9.95 -0.68 1.39
N LEU A 64 -10.81 -1.47 2.04
CA LEU A 64 -12.16 -1.73 1.51
C LEU A 64 -12.96 -0.46 1.30
N LYS A 65 -12.84 0.50 2.22
CA LYS A 65 -13.51 1.79 2.09
C LYS A 65 -13.04 2.56 0.84
N GLU A 66 -11.75 2.53 0.52
CA GLU A 66 -11.26 3.20 -0.69
C GLU A 66 -11.75 2.50 -1.96
N VAL A 67 -11.83 1.17 -1.97
CA VAL A 67 -12.47 0.42 -3.07
C VAL A 67 -13.94 0.83 -3.22
N GLU A 68 -14.71 0.85 -2.13
CA GLU A 68 -16.12 1.28 -2.13
C GLU A 68 -16.27 2.72 -2.62
N ASN A 69 -15.36 3.64 -2.24
CA ASN A 69 -15.39 5.03 -2.70
C ASN A 69 -15.24 5.12 -4.23
N MET A 70 -14.28 4.39 -4.81
CA MET A 70 -14.08 4.35 -6.27
C MET A 70 -15.26 3.70 -7.00
N GLU A 71 -15.83 2.61 -6.46
CA GLU A 71 -17.01 1.96 -7.03
C GLU A 71 -18.25 2.88 -6.99
N LEU A 72 -18.41 3.70 -5.94
CA LEU A 72 -19.46 4.72 -5.85
C LEU A 72 -19.32 5.84 -6.89
N GLU A 73 -18.10 6.09 -7.36
CA GLU A 73 -17.81 6.99 -8.49
C GLU A 73 -18.12 6.35 -9.85
N GLY A 74 -18.55 5.08 -9.86
CA GLY A 74 -18.96 4.34 -11.06
C GLY A 74 -17.80 3.60 -11.74
N GLU A 75 -16.68 3.43 -11.05
CA GLU A 75 -15.49 2.79 -11.57
C GLU A 75 -15.51 1.27 -11.38
N ASP A 76 -15.06 0.52 -12.38
CA ASP A 76 -14.75 -0.91 -12.24
C ASP A 76 -13.32 -1.04 -11.70
N VAL A 77 -13.20 -1.42 -10.42
CA VAL A 77 -11.94 -1.36 -9.67
C VAL A 77 -11.21 -2.69 -9.74
N LYS A 78 -10.05 -2.67 -10.39
CA LYS A 78 -9.07 -3.74 -10.32
C LYS A 78 -8.18 -3.53 -9.09
N VAL A 79 -8.18 -4.51 -8.20
CA VAL A 79 -7.30 -4.55 -7.02
C VAL A 79 -6.04 -5.36 -7.36
N LEU A 80 -4.88 -4.81 -7.07
CA LEU A 80 -3.58 -5.50 -7.10
C LEU A 80 -3.00 -5.48 -5.68
N LEU A 81 -2.43 -6.60 -5.24
CA LEU A 81 -1.97 -6.79 -3.87
C LEU A 81 -0.50 -7.21 -3.87
N ASN A 82 0.30 -6.57 -3.02
CA ASN A 82 1.75 -6.81 -2.89
C ASN A 82 2.46 -6.83 -4.26
N GLU A 83 2.17 -5.82 -5.07
CA GLU A 83 2.65 -5.73 -6.44
C GLU A 83 4.11 -5.29 -6.46
N LYS A 84 4.98 -6.09 -7.11
CA LYS A 84 6.39 -5.75 -7.34
C LYS A 84 6.50 -4.66 -8.40
N LEU A 85 7.23 -3.60 -8.09
CA LEU A 85 7.47 -2.46 -8.97
C LEU A 85 8.97 -2.21 -9.11
N GLU A 86 9.36 -1.61 -10.22
CA GLU A 86 10.73 -1.18 -10.47
C GLU A 86 10.79 0.34 -10.39
N LEU A 87 11.63 0.85 -9.50
CA LEU A 87 11.93 2.27 -9.39
C LEU A 87 13.23 2.56 -10.14
N HIS A 88 13.14 3.38 -11.18
CA HIS A 88 14.28 3.83 -11.97
C HIS A 88 14.69 5.25 -11.54
N CYS A 89 15.79 5.37 -10.80
CA CYS A 89 16.35 6.66 -10.38
C CYS A 89 17.84 6.74 -10.75
N ASP A 90 18.24 7.77 -11.49
CA ASP A 90 19.64 8.04 -11.86
C ASP A 90 20.42 6.84 -12.44
N GLY A 91 19.73 6.01 -13.23
CA GLY A 91 20.30 4.82 -13.85
C GLY A 91 20.45 3.61 -12.90
N VAL A 92 20.00 3.73 -11.65
CA VAL A 92 19.87 2.62 -10.70
C VAL A 92 18.42 2.12 -10.73
N VAL A 93 18.27 0.78 -10.76
CA VAL A 93 16.97 0.12 -10.64
C VAL A 93 16.85 -0.47 -9.25
N THR A 94 15.79 -0.11 -8.53
CA THR A 94 15.48 -0.63 -7.19
C THR A 94 14.10 -1.27 -7.21
N GLU A 95 14.01 -2.52 -6.74
CA GLU A 95 12.71 -3.17 -6.56
C GLU A 95 12.01 -2.62 -5.31
N VAL A 96 10.76 -2.21 -5.47
CA VAL A 96 9.87 -1.75 -4.38
C VAL A 96 8.54 -2.49 -4.48
N ASN A 97 7.84 -2.67 -3.37
CA ASN A 97 6.53 -3.34 -3.36
C ASN A 97 5.46 -2.35 -2.93
N ALA A 98 4.37 -2.28 -3.69
CA ALA A 98 3.17 -1.59 -3.26
C ALA A 98 2.25 -2.56 -2.52
N ASP A 99 1.81 -2.19 -1.31
CA ASP A 99 0.93 -3.03 -0.51
C ASP A 99 -0.39 -3.28 -1.24
N VAL A 100 -1.01 -2.21 -1.74
CA VAL A 100 -2.24 -2.27 -2.54
C VAL A 100 -2.17 -1.22 -3.65
N ILE A 101 -2.58 -1.61 -4.86
CA ILE A 101 -2.85 -0.69 -5.96
C ILE A 101 -4.30 -0.89 -6.40
N LEU A 102 -5.06 0.20 -6.42
CA LEU A 102 -6.41 0.22 -6.97
C LEU A 102 -6.34 0.90 -8.34
N MET A 103 -6.90 0.25 -9.34
CA MET A 103 -6.90 0.76 -10.71
C MET A 103 -8.30 0.71 -11.29
N SER A 104 -8.69 1.80 -11.92
CA SER A 104 -9.79 1.81 -12.87
C SER A 104 -9.28 2.30 -14.22
N LYS A 105 -10.19 2.56 -15.17
CA LYS A 105 -9.84 3.23 -16.42
C LYS A 105 -9.40 4.67 -16.20
N ASP A 106 -9.99 5.30 -15.19
CA ASP A 106 -9.92 6.74 -14.97
C ASP A 106 -9.13 7.09 -13.71
N SER A 107 -8.64 6.14 -12.93
CA SER A 107 -7.84 6.47 -11.75
C SER A 107 -6.86 5.37 -11.39
N ILE A 108 -5.78 5.78 -10.76
CA ILE A 108 -4.83 4.89 -10.11
C ILE A 108 -4.57 5.40 -8.70
N GLU A 109 -4.77 4.52 -7.72
CA GLU A 109 -4.51 4.79 -6.32
C GLU A 109 -3.46 3.81 -5.80
N VAL A 110 -2.42 4.35 -5.20
CA VAL A 110 -1.36 3.59 -4.54
C VAL A 110 -1.54 3.75 -3.05
N ILE A 111 -1.66 2.63 -2.34
CA ILE A 111 -1.85 2.60 -0.90
C ILE A 111 -0.63 1.96 -0.24
N ASP A 112 -0.01 2.69 0.69
CA ASP A 112 1.03 2.20 1.60
C ASP A 112 0.47 2.15 3.03
N ILE A 113 0.65 1.03 3.71
CA ILE A 113 0.21 0.84 5.09
C ILE A 113 1.41 1.15 6.01
N LYS A 114 1.25 2.04 6.99
CA LYS A 114 2.30 2.39 7.96
C LYS A 114 1.74 2.29 9.38
N SER A 115 1.95 1.16 10.02
CA SER A 115 1.31 0.71 11.27
C SER A 115 2.04 1.13 12.54
N PHE A 116 3.34 1.37 12.47
CA PHE A 116 4.18 1.68 13.64
C PHE A 116 4.80 3.09 13.61
N ASP A 117 4.43 3.92 12.64
CA ASP A 117 4.69 5.35 12.67
C ASP A 117 3.64 6.05 13.53
N TYR A 118 4.06 6.56 14.68
CA TYR A 118 3.16 7.19 15.67
C TYR A 118 2.88 8.67 15.40
N ASP A 119 3.68 9.31 14.56
CA ASP A 119 3.38 10.64 14.04
C ASP A 119 2.49 10.53 12.80
N PHE A 120 1.57 11.48 12.63
CA PHE A 120 0.75 11.53 11.43
C PHE A 120 1.63 11.80 10.20
N ILE A 121 1.51 10.93 9.19
CA ILE A 121 2.24 11.04 7.94
C ILE A 121 1.32 11.68 6.90
N ASN A 122 1.78 12.78 6.32
CA ASN A 122 1.09 13.45 5.24
C ASN A 122 1.55 12.91 3.89
N SER A 123 0.67 12.26 3.13
CA SER A 123 0.97 11.67 1.82
C SER A 123 1.50 12.68 0.80
N SER A 124 1.17 13.97 0.94
CA SER A 124 1.69 15.03 0.07
C SER A 124 3.14 15.41 0.37
N GLN A 125 3.70 14.98 1.51
CA GLN A 125 5.05 15.30 1.97
C GLN A 125 5.94 14.06 2.11
N ASP A 126 5.37 12.87 2.20
CA ASP A 126 6.09 11.60 2.28
C ASP A 126 6.74 11.26 0.94
N ILE A 127 8.05 10.98 0.94
CA ILE A 127 8.80 10.68 -0.28
C ILE A 127 8.62 9.23 -0.72
N ASP A 128 8.43 8.30 0.21
CA ASP A 128 8.34 6.87 -0.10
C ASP A 128 7.07 6.59 -0.92
N ILE A 129 5.92 7.13 -0.51
CA ILE A 129 4.66 6.96 -1.26
C ILE A 129 4.74 7.63 -2.64
N LYS A 130 5.49 8.75 -2.78
CA LYS A 130 5.68 9.42 -4.07
C LYS A 130 6.51 8.58 -5.03
N LEU A 131 7.61 8.02 -4.54
CA LEU A 131 8.45 7.11 -5.32
C LEU A 131 7.68 5.83 -5.69
N LEU A 132 6.87 5.30 -4.78
CA LEU A 132 5.99 4.17 -5.04
C LEU A 132 4.95 4.51 -6.12
N GLY A 133 4.39 5.72 -6.07
CA GLY A 133 3.53 6.29 -7.10
C GLY A 133 4.21 6.34 -8.47
N LEU A 134 5.47 6.80 -8.54
CA LEU A 134 6.24 6.83 -9.78
C LEU A 134 6.50 5.44 -10.34
N ALA A 135 6.94 4.49 -9.51
CA ALA A 135 7.19 3.11 -9.93
C ALA A 135 5.88 2.44 -10.43
N THR A 136 4.75 2.79 -9.81
CA THR A 136 3.42 2.35 -10.24
C THR A 136 3.06 2.93 -11.61
N ILE A 137 3.27 4.24 -11.81
CA ILE A 137 3.02 4.89 -13.09
C ILE A 137 3.88 4.26 -14.18
N ASP A 138 5.18 4.08 -13.96
CA ASP A 138 6.09 3.52 -14.95
C ASP A 138 5.63 2.13 -15.43
N LYS A 139 5.21 1.27 -14.50
CA LYS A 139 4.68 -0.06 -14.81
C LYS A 139 3.34 -0.05 -15.54
N PHE A 140 2.45 0.88 -15.20
CA PHE A 140 1.05 0.85 -15.66
C PHE A 140 0.64 2.00 -16.58
N LEU A 141 1.58 2.84 -17.03
CA LEU A 141 1.31 4.04 -17.83
C LEU A 141 0.44 3.74 -19.06
N THR A 142 0.67 2.61 -19.73
CA THR A 142 -0.08 2.21 -20.94
C THR A 142 -1.50 1.71 -20.66
N SER A 143 -1.85 1.50 -19.39
CA SER A 143 -3.11 0.90 -18.95
C SER A 143 -4.13 1.93 -18.46
N ILE A 144 -3.71 3.19 -18.27
CA ILE A 144 -4.54 4.27 -17.74
C ILE A 144 -4.74 5.36 -18.78
N THR A 145 -5.94 5.94 -18.83
CA THR A 145 -6.24 7.09 -19.70
C THR A 145 -6.26 8.42 -18.97
N ASN A 146 -6.33 8.41 -17.64
CA ASN A 146 -6.28 9.60 -16.80
C ASN A 146 -4.83 9.97 -16.44
N ASP A 147 -4.57 11.27 -16.34
CA ASP A 147 -3.31 11.84 -15.91
C ASP A 147 -3.21 12.02 -14.39
N LYS A 148 -4.19 11.55 -13.62
CA LYS A 148 -4.24 11.62 -12.16
C LYS A 148 -3.77 10.34 -11.46
N ILE A 149 -3.15 10.54 -10.31
CA ILE A 149 -2.77 9.50 -9.36
C ILE A 149 -3.15 9.95 -7.94
N ARG A 150 -3.64 9.00 -7.15
CA ARG A 150 -3.89 9.16 -5.72
C ARG A 150 -2.87 8.37 -4.91
N LEU A 151 -2.30 9.02 -3.91
CA LEU A 151 -1.29 8.47 -3.01
C LEU A 151 -1.89 8.45 -1.61
N THR A 152 -2.07 7.25 -1.07
CA THR A 152 -2.76 7.04 0.20
C THR A 152 -1.85 6.34 1.19
N ILE A 153 -1.75 6.90 2.39
CA ILE A 153 -1.04 6.27 3.52
C ILE A 153 -2.07 5.93 4.58
N ILE A 154 -2.18 4.64 4.92
CA ILE A 154 -3.09 4.16 5.96
C ILE A 154 -2.28 3.92 7.23
N GLN A 155 -2.63 4.60 8.31
CA GLN A 155 -2.01 4.45 9.62
C GLN A 155 -2.99 3.80 10.61
N PRO A 156 -3.07 2.46 10.67
CA PRO A 156 -4.07 1.76 11.47
C PRO A 156 -3.93 2.02 12.98
N ASN A 157 -2.71 2.29 13.48
CA ASN A 157 -2.44 2.68 14.87
C ASN A 157 -3.08 4.02 15.25
N LEU A 158 -3.16 4.95 14.30
CA LEU A 158 -3.81 6.25 14.46
C LEU A 158 -5.27 6.25 13.97
N MET A 159 -5.75 5.12 13.44
CA MET A 159 -7.07 4.96 12.84
C MET A 159 -7.38 6.03 11.78
N THR A 160 -6.36 6.41 10.99
CA THR A 160 -6.45 7.50 10.01
C THR A 160 -5.86 7.08 8.66
N ALA A 161 -6.22 7.82 7.62
CA ALA A 161 -5.60 7.74 6.31
C ALA A 161 -5.29 9.16 5.82
N SER A 162 -4.12 9.34 5.22
CA SER A 162 -3.76 10.55 4.50
C SER A 162 -3.88 10.28 3.00
N ILE A 163 -4.59 11.14 2.28
CA ILE A 163 -4.85 10.99 0.84
C ILE A 163 -4.32 12.23 0.12
N TYR A 164 -3.51 12.01 -0.90
CA TYR A 164 -2.98 13.07 -1.76
C TYR A 164 -3.27 12.74 -3.24
N GLU A 165 -4.11 13.54 -3.88
CA GLU A 165 -4.38 13.43 -5.32
C GLU A 165 -3.56 14.48 -6.08
N THR A 166 -2.91 14.05 -7.16
CA THR A 166 -2.11 14.92 -8.03
C THR A 166 -2.11 14.39 -9.46
N ASN A 167 -1.61 15.17 -10.42
CA ASN A 167 -1.35 14.65 -11.76
C ASN A 167 0.07 14.07 -11.88
N ILE A 168 0.25 13.14 -12.82
CA ILE A 168 1.49 12.41 -13.08
C ILE A 168 2.66 13.37 -13.31
N MET A 169 2.46 14.43 -14.10
CA MET A 169 3.50 15.44 -14.37
C MET A 169 3.94 16.19 -13.11
N SER A 170 3.01 16.53 -12.23
CA SER A 170 3.31 17.21 -10.98
C SER A 170 4.04 16.28 -10.02
N LEU A 171 3.69 14.99 -9.98
CA LEU A 171 4.39 14.00 -9.18
C LEU A 171 5.84 13.82 -9.65
N LEU A 172 6.05 13.70 -10.97
CA LEU A 172 7.38 13.62 -11.57
C LEU A 172 8.24 14.82 -11.17
N HIS A 173 7.74 16.03 -11.38
CA HIS A 173 8.46 17.24 -10.99
C HIS A 173 8.78 17.29 -9.50
N GLN A 174 7.83 16.93 -8.62
CA GLN A 174 8.10 16.91 -7.17
C GLN A 174 9.21 15.94 -6.79
N CYS A 175 9.32 14.80 -7.46
CA CYS A 175 10.37 13.84 -7.18
C CYS A 175 11.73 14.30 -7.72
N GLU A 176 11.77 14.91 -8.92
CA GLU A 176 12.98 15.53 -9.46
C GLU A 176 13.58 16.56 -8.48
N TYR A 177 12.75 17.41 -7.87
CA TYR A 177 13.22 18.42 -6.90
C TYR A 177 13.62 17.84 -5.54
N ASN A 178 13.10 16.68 -5.14
CA ASN A 178 13.45 16.05 -3.86
C ASN A 178 14.67 15.13 -3.95
N LEU A 179 15.09 14.76 -5.16
CA LEU A 179 16.25 13.90 -5.42
C LEU A 179 17.55 14.69 -5.72
N ILE A 180 17.47 16.02 -5.83
CA ILE A 180 18.61 16.97 -5.99
C ILE A 180 19.01 17.55 -4.63
#